data_AF-A0A453RLB4-F1
#
_entry.id   AF-A0A453RLB4-F1
#
_cell.length_a   1.000
_cell.length_b   1.000
_cell.length_c   1.000
_cell.angle_alpha   90.00
_cell.angle_beta   90.00
_cell.angle_gamma   90.00
#
_symmetry.space_group_name_H-M   'P 1'
#
loop_
_entity.id
_entity.type
_entity.pdbx_description
1 polymer ?
#
loop_
_entity_poly.entity_id
_entity_poly.type
_entity_poly.pdbx_seq_one_letter_code
_entity_poly.pdbx_strand_id
1 'polypeptide(L)'
;WCRFVFDACKDLTLIILMVAAAISLTLGMATEGVKEGWYEGGSIFLAVFLVILVTATSDYRQSLQFQHLNEEKQNIQVEVLRGGKRFRTSIFDLVVGDVVPLNIGDQVPADGILISGHSLAIDESSMTGESKTVHKDQKAPFLMSGCKVADGYGSMLVTGVGINTEWGQLMANLSEDNGEETPLQVRLNGVATFIGMVGLSVAGVVLGVLAIRYFTGHTKNPDGTVQFRAGTTGLKQGFMGAIRILTIAVTIVVVAVPEGLPLAVTLTLAYSMRKMMLDKALVRRLSSCETMGSATTICSDKTGTLTLNKMTVVEAHFIGTRLDPCDD
;
A
#
# COMPACT_ATOMS: atom_id res chain seq x y z
N TRP A 1 -15.12 -3.58 -7.12
CA TRP A 1 -14.87 -4.70 -8.04
C TRP A 1 -14.72 -4.26 -9.50
N CYS A 2 -15.72 -3.68 -10.18
CA CYS A 2 -15.60 -3.29 -11.61
C CYS A 2 -14.42 -2.34 -11.91
N ARG A 3 -14.08 -1.44 -10.97
CA ARG A 3 -12.88 -0.59 -11.08
C ARG A 3 -11.57 -1.39 -11.14
N PHE A 4 -11.43 -2.46 -10.35
CA PHE A 4 -10.26 -3.34 -10.36
C PHE A 4 -10.16 -4.13 -11.67
N VAL A 5 -11.29 -4.55 -12.23
CA VAL A 5 -11.32 -5.16 -13.58
C VAL A 5 -10.84 -4.15 -14.63
N PHE A 6 -11.31 -2.90 -14.55
CA PHE A 6 -10.89 -1.86 -15.49
C PHE A 6 -9.41 -1.48 -15.34
N ASP A 7 -8.89 -1.44 -14.11
CA ASP A 7 -7.48 -1.16 -13.85
C ASP A 7 -6.58 -2.34 -14.29
N ALA A 8 -7.01 -3.59 -14.10
CA ALA A 8 -6.32 -4.76 -14.66
C ALA A 8 -6.27 -4.73 -16.20
N CYS A 9 -7.33 -4.24 -16.86
CA CYS A 9 -7.34 -4.06 -18.32
C CYS A 9 -6.41 -2.96 -18.85
N LYS A 10 -5.82 -2.11 -17.99
CA LYS A 10 -4.89 -1.05 -18.40
C LYS A 10 -3.44 -1.55 -18.53
N ASP A 11 -3.15 -2.78 -18.09
CA ASP A 11 -1.81 -3.31 -18.20
C ASP A 11 -1.42 -3.46 -19.68
N LEU A 12 -0.24 -2.95 -20.04
CA LEU A 12 0.24 -2.88 -21.42
C LEU A 12 0.33 -4.27 -22.05
N THR A 13 0.76 -5.27 -21.26
CA THR A 13 0.90 -6.67 -21.69
C THR A 13 -0.46 -7.30 -21.98
N LEU A 14 -1.44 -7.10 -21.11
CA LEU A 14 -2.81 -7.58 -21.27
C LEU A 14 -3.52 -6.88 -22.45
N ILE A 15 -3.24 -5.59 -22.68
CA ILE A 15 -3.74 -4.88 -23.86
C ILE A 15 -3.18 -5.51 -25.14
N ILE A 16 -1.88 -5.79 -25.21
CA ILE A 16 -1.26 -6.43 -26.38
C ILE A 16 -1.88 -7.81 -26.65
N LEU A 17 -2.09 -8.61 -25.60
CA LEU A 17 -2.77 -9.91 -25.68
C LEU A 17 -4.23 -9.79 -26.14
N MET A 18 -4.98 -8.83 -25.63
CA MET A 18 -6.37 -8.57 -26.03
C MET A 18 -6.46 -8.18 -27.50
N VAL A 19 -5.55 -7.33 -27.98
CA VAL A 19 -5.45 -6.95 -29.39
C VAL A 19 -5.08 -8.16 -30.25
N ALA A 20 -4.11 -8.97 -29.83
CA ALA A 20 -3.72 -10.19 -30.53
C ALA A 20 -4.86 -11.22 -30.60
N ALA A 21 -5.64 -11.37 -29.52
CA ALA A 21 -6.81 -12.24 -29.46
C ALA A 21 -7.91 -11.76 -30.40
N ALA A 22 -8.20 -10.45 -30.43
CA ALA A 22 -9.18 -9.86 -31.32
C ALA A 22 -8.78 -10.01 -32.81
N ILE A 23 -7.51 -9.78 -33.13
CA ILE A 23 -6.98 -9.97 -34.48
C ILE A 23 -7.05 -11.45 -34.88
N SER A 24 -6.64 -12.37 -34.00
CA SER A 24 -6.70 -13.82 -34.26
C SER A 24 -8.13 -14.32 -34.45
N LEU A 25 -9.07 -13.83 -33.64
CA LEU A 25 -10.49 -14.20 -33.73
C LEU A 25 -11.14 -13.69 -35.02
N THR A 26 -10.92 -12.41 -35.36
CA THR A 26 -11.51 -11.80 -36.56
C THR A 26 -11.02 -12.47 -37.84
N LEU A 27 -9.74 -12.85 -37.88
CA LEU A 27 -9.16 -13.48 -39.07
C LEU A 27 -9.44 -14.97 -39.15
N GLY A 28 -9.41 -15.69 -38.02
CA GLY A 28 -9.81 -17.10 -37.98
C GLY A 28 -11.25 -17.29 -38.47
N MET A 29 -12.19 -16.46 -38.00
CA MET A 29 -13.57 -16.47 -38.50
C MET A 29 -13.68 -16.13 -40.00
N ALA A 30 -12.80 -15.27 -40.52
CA ALA A 30 -12.82 -14.83 -41.91
C ALA A 30 -12.22 -15.85 -42.90
N THR A 31 -11.37 -16.79 -42.45
CA THR A 31 -10.67 -17.74 -43.34
C THR A 31 -11.15 -19.17 -43.19
N GLU A 32 -11.39 -19.66 -41.98
CA GLU A 32 -11.79 -21.04 -41.67
C GLU A 32 -13.31 -21.16 -41.43
N GLY A 33 -14.01 -20.03 -41.49
CA GLY A 33 -15.45 -19.94 -41.26
C GLY A 33 -15.80 -19.98 -39.77
N VAL A 34 -17.05 -19.61 -39.46
CA VAL A 34 -17.53 -19.40 -38.08
C VAL A 34 -17.47 -20.68 -37.22
N LYS A 35 -17.47 -21.87 -37.84
CA LYS A 35 -17.55 -23.15 -37.12
C LYS A 35 -16.21 -23.65 -36.56
N GLU A 36 -15.09 -23.38 -37.23
CA GLU A 36 -13.76 -23.87 -36.82
C GLU A 36 -12.77 -22.74 -36.54
N GLY A 37 -12.87 -21.61 -37.23
CA GLY A 37 -11.92 -20.50 -37.07
C GLY A 37 -12.02 -19.70 -35.78
N TRP A 38 -12.98 -20.02 -34.90
CA TRP A 38 -13.13 -19.34 -33.61
C TRP A 38 -12.27 -19.95 -32.50
N TYR A 39 -11.78 -21.19 -32.65
CA TYR A 39 -11.10 -21.90 -31.56
C TYR A 39 -9.76 -21.25 -31.16
N GLU A 40 -8.95 -20.82 -32.12
CA GLU A 40 -7.62 -20.25 -31.84
C GLU A 40 -7.73 -18.86 -31.19
N GLY A 41 -8.55 -17.95 -31.73
CA GLY A 41 -8.80 -16.64 -31.10
C GLY A 41 -9.61 -16.73 -29.81
N GLY A 42 -10.60 -17.63 -29.75
CA GLY A 42 -11.49 -17.82 -28.61
C GLY A 42 -10.79 -18.41 -27.39
N SER A 43 -9.83 -19.33 -27.59
CA SER A 43 -9.02 -19.89 -26.50
C SER A 43 -8.10 -18.85 -25.87
N ILE A 44 -7.45 -17.99 -26.67
CA ILE A 44 -6.64 -16.88 -26.18
C ILE A 44 -7.50 -15.87 -25.41
N PHE A 45 -8.67 -15.50 -25.96
CA PHE A 45 -9.60 -14.59 -25.29
C PHE A 45 -10.09 -15.14 -23.95
N LEU A 46 -10.47 -16.42 -23.88
CA LEU A 46 -10.90 -17.08 -22.64
C LEU A 46 -9.78 -17.11 -21.59
N ALA A 47 -8.54 -17.42 -22.01
CA ALA A 47 -7.39 -17.45 -21.12
C ALA A 47 -7.11 -16.07 -20.52
N VAL A 48 -7.09 -15.02 -21.35
CA VAL A 48 -6.89 -13.63 -20.90
C VAL A 48 -8.02 -13.18 -19.97
N PHE A 49 -9.26 -13.51 -20.30
CA PHE A 49 -10.42 -13.22 -19.46
C PHE A 49 -10.31 -13.87 -18.07
N LEU A 50 -9.89 -15.14 -18.02
CA LEU A 50 -9.68 -15.85 -16.75
C LEU A 50 -8.57 -15.20 -15.91
N VAL A 51 -7.45 -14.82 -16.54
CA VAL A 51 -6.35 -14.12 -15.85
C VAL A 51 -6.84 -12.80 -15.26
N ILE A 52 -7.52 -11.96 -16.05
CA ILE A 52 -8.07 -10.67 -15.57
C ILE A 52 -9.03 -10.88 -14.40
N LEU A 53 -9.90 -11.90 -14.46
CA LEU A 53 -10.86 -12.18 -13.40
C LEU A 53 -10.18 -12.63 -12.11
N VAL A 54 -9.16 -13.48 -12.20
CA VAL A 54 -8.38 -13.93 -11.03
C VAL A 54 -7.62 -12.76 -10.41
N THR A 55 -6.91 -11.96 -11.22
CA THR A 55 -6.16 -10.79 -10.75
C THR A 55 -7.09 -9.77 -10.09
N ALA A 56 -8.18 -9.37 -10.76
CA ALA A 56 -9.12 -8.40 -10.21
C ALA A 56 -9.83 -8.89 -8.93
N THR A 57 -10.09 -10.19 -8.82
CA THR A 57 -10.69 -10.78 -7.61
C THR A 57 -9.69 -10.82 -6.45
N SER A 58 -8.42 -11.13 -6.73
CA SER A 58 -7.34 -11.09 -5.74
C SER A 58 -7.16 -9.68 -5.19
N ASP A 59 -6.98 -8.69 -6.07
CA ASP A 59 -6.76 -7.29 -5.70
C ASP A 59 -7.96 -6.72 -4.92
N TYR A 60 -9.19 -7.06 -5.35
CA TYR A 60 -10.39 -6.65 -4.64
C TYR A 60 -10.45 -7.22 -3.22
N ARG A 61 -10.15 -8.50 -3.03
CA ARG A 61 -10.12 -9.12 -1.69
C ARG A 61 -9.03 -8.50 -0.82
N GLN A 62 -7.89 -8.16 -1.40
CA GLN A 62 -6.76 -7.54 -0.68
C GLN A 62 -7.09 -6.11 -0.24
N SER A 63 -7.70 -5.30 -1.13
CA SER A 63 -8.14 -3.94 -0.80
C SER A 63 -9.17 -3.92 0.33
N LEU A 64 -10.12 -4.86 0.34
CA LEU A 64 -11.11 -5.00 1.40
C LEU A 64 -10.49 -5.30 2.76
N GLN A 65 -9.47 -6.17 2.81
CA GLN A 65 -8.77 -6.48 4.06
C GLN A 65 -8.03 -5.27 4.61
N PHE A 66 -7.44 -4.44 3.73
CA PHE A 66 -6.80 -3.21 4.14
C PHE A 66 -7.79 -2.17 4.67
N GLN A 67 -8.95 -2.02 4.03
CA GLN A 67 -10.00 -1.11 4.47
C GLN A 67 -10.55 -1.49 5.84
N HIS A 68 -10.85 -2.77 6.08
CA HIS A 68 -11.30 -3.25 7.39
C HIS A 68 -10.29 -2.97 8.51
N LEU A 69 -8.98 -3.12 8.23
CA LEU A 69 -7.93 -2.81 9.20
C LEU A 69 -7.79 -1.31 9.48
N ASN A 70 -8.20 -0.45 8.54
CA ASN A 70 -8.14 0.99 8.68
C ASN A 70 -9.39 1.56 9.38
N GLU A 71 -10.57 1.02 9.07
CA GLU A 71 -11.85 1.43 9.68
C GLU A 71 -11.89 1.12 11.19
N GLU A 72 -11.39 -0.04 11.63
CA GLU A 72 -11.35 -0.38 13.06
C GLU A 72 -10.36 0.48 13.87
N LYS A 73 -9.34 1.06 13.22
CA LYS A 73 -8.32 1.84 13.91
C LYS A 73 -8.65 3.33 14.08
N GLN A 74 -9.68 3.83 13.40
CA GLN A 74 -9.87 5.27 13.20
C GLN A 74 -11.05 5.89 13.98
N ASN A 75 -11.99 5.11 14.50
CA ASN A 75 -13.15 5.68 15.21
C ASN A 75 -12.92 5.80 16.72
N ILE A 76 -12.08 6.77 17.12
CA ILE A 76 -11.95 7.16 18.53
C ILE A 76 -13.18 7.97 18.92
N GLN A 77 -13.88 7.52 19.97
CA GLN A 77 -15.04 8.21 20.53
C GLN A 77 -14.57 9.29 21.53
N VAL A 78 -14.97 10.54 21.30
CA VAL A 78 -14.61 11.70 22.12
C VAL A 78 -15.88 12.26 22.77
N GLU A 79 -15.80 12.62 24.04
CA GLU A 79 -16.90 13.31 24.72
C GLU A 79 -16.82 14.81 24.43
N VAL A 80 -17.93 15.41 24.00
CA VAL A 80 -18.07 16.83 23.69
C VAL A 80 -19.29 17.41 24.40
N LEU A 81 -19.23 18.69 24.76
CA LEU A 81 -20.31 19.42 25.39
C LEU A 81 -20.88 20.44 24.40
N ARG A 82 -22.09 20.17 23.90
CA ARG A 82 -22.83 21.05 22.97
C ARG A 82 -24.16 21.44 23.60
N GLY A 83 -24.44 22.75 23.70
CA GLY A 83 -25.69 23.24 24.30
C GLY A 83 -25.91 22.79 25.76
N GLY A 84 -24.83 22.61 26.53
CA GLY A 84 -24.88 22.19 27.94
C GLY A 84 -25.10 20.70 28.18
N LYS A 85 -25.23 19.88 27.14
CA LYS A 85 -25.34 18.41 27.24
C LYS A 85 -24.08 17.75 26.73
N ARG A 86 -23.68 16.65 27.38
CA ARG A 86 -22.54 15.82 26.96
C ARG A 86 -22.99 14.82 25.91
N PHE A 87 -22.24 14.73 24.83
CA PHE A 87 -22.45 13.79 23.73
C PHE A 87 -21.14 13.06 23.45
N ARG A 88 -21.21 11.76 23.18
CA ARG A 88 -20.09 11.04 22.58
C ARG A 88 -20.22 11.16 21.07
N THR A 89 -19.17 11.69 20.45
CA THR A 89 -19.09 11.88 19.00
C THR A 89 -17.81 11.25 18.47
N SER A 90 -17.78 10.89 17.20
CA SER A 90 -16.53 10.46 16.57
C SER A 90 -15.54 11.64 16.54
N ILE A 91 -14.25 11.36 16.66
CA ILE A 91 -13.19 12.36 16.48
C ILE A 91 -13.29 13.11 15.15
N PHE A 92 -13.88 12.49 14.12
CA PHE A 92 -14.10 13.10 12.81
C PHE A 92 -15.20 14.17 12.78
N ASP A 93 -16.14 14.13 13.72
CA ASP A 93 -17.26 15.07 13.81
C ASP A 93 -16.98 16.24 14.78
N LEU A 94 -15.74 16.33 15.28
CA LEU A 94 -15.28 17.39 16.16
C LEU A 94 -15.08 18.69 15.37
N VAL A 95 -15.66 19.79 15.85
CA VAL A 95 -15.58 21.09 15.18
C VAL A 95 -15.00 22.18 16.08
N VAL A 96 -14.46 23.22 15.45
CA VAL A 96 -13.98 24.41 16.15
C VAL A 96 -15.13 25.05 16.93
N GLY A 97 -14.89 25.38 18.20
CA GLY A 97 -15.90 25.90 19.12
C GLY A 97 -16.58 24.84 19.99
N ASP A 98 -16.32 23.54 19.76
CA ASP A 98 -16.74 22.50 20.69
C ASP A 98 -15.99 22.62 22.01
N VAL A 99 -16.67 22.27 23.11
CA VAL A 99 -16.07 22.16 24.44
C VAL A 99 -15.83 20.70 24.75
N VAL A 100 -14.58 20.32 24.95
CA VAL A 100 -14.15 18.94 25.24
C VAL A 100 -13.79 18.82 26.72
N PRO A 101 -14.55 18.09 27.54
CA PRO A 101 -14.09 17.68 28.86
C PRO A 101 -12.93 16.69 28.73
N LEU A 102 -11.85 16.94 29.46
CA LEU A 102 -10.63 16.15 29.49
C LEU A 102 -10.42 15.61 30.91
N ASN A 103 -10.24 14.30 31.04
CA ASN A 103 -9.92 13.61 32.29
C ASN A 103 -8.54 12.93 32.22
N ILE A 104 -8.05 12.51 33.37
CA ILE A 104 -6.78 11.78 33.50
C ILE A 104 -6.78 10.55 32.56
N GLY A 105 -5.75 10.47 31.72
CA GLY A 105 -5.57 9.39 30.75
C GLY A 105 -6.15 9.67 29.36
N ASP A 106 -6.98 10.70 29.20
CA ASP A 106 -7.54 11.07 27.89
C ASP A 106 -6.45 11.65 26.98
N GLN A 107 -6.59 11.37 25.67
CA GLN A 107 -5.78 12.03 24.64
C GLN A 107 -6.48 13.31 24.20
N VAL A 108 -5.72 14.40 24.09
CA VAL A 108 -6.23 15.68 23.57
C VAL A 108 -6.56 15.51 22.08
N PRO A 109 -7.84 15.63 21.68
CA PRO A 109 -8.28 15.25 20.34
C PRO A 109 -8.01 16.30 19.25
N ALA A 110 -7.78 17.55 19.66
CA ALA A 110 -7.64 18.71 18.79
C ALA A 110 -6.88 19.84 19.51
N ASP A 111 -6.38 20.82 18.77
CA ASP A 111 -5.75 21.99 19.39
C ASP A 111 -6.80 22.87 20.03
N GLY A 112 -6.49 23.39 21.21
CA GLY A 112 -7.47 24.14 21.98
C GLY A 112 -6.88 24.94 23.12
N ILE A 113 -7.80 25.62 23.82
CA ILE A 113 -7.49 26.48 24.95
C ILE A 113 -8.25 25.98 26.17
N LEU A 114 -7.58 25.91 27.32
CA LEU A 114 -8.18 25.58 28.60
C LEU A 114 -9.16 26.68 29.05
N ILE A 115 -10.43 26.32 29.21
CA ILE A 115 -11.48 27.22 29.72
C ILE A 115 -11.52 27.17 31.25
N SER A 116 -11.55 25.95 31.79
CA SER A 116 -11.71 25.68 33.22
C SER A 116 -11.10 24.34 33.55
N GLY A 117 -10.49 24.19 34.72
CA GLY A 117 -9.89 22.93 35.14
C GLY A 117 -9.22 23.06 36.49
N HIS A 118 -8.83 21.92 37.04
CA HIS A 118 -8.11 21.86 38.30
C HIS A 118 -6.87 20.99 38.16
N SER A 119 -5.71 21.57 38.47
CA SER A 119 -4.38 20.92 38.43
C SER A 119 -4.12 20.14 37.14
N LEU A 120 -4.56 20.67 35.99
CA LEU A 120 -4.40 19.97 34.71
C LEU A 120 -2.92 19.90 34.34
N ALA A 121 -2.39 18.69 34.26
CA ALA A 121 -1.03 18.41 33.79
C ALA A 121 -1.11 17.62 32.49
N ILE A 122 -0.39 18.08 31.48
CA ILE A 122 -0.32 17.43 30.17
C ILE A 122 1.08 16.89 29.94
N ASP A 123 1.14 15.64 29.50
CA ASP A 123 2.33 15.01 28.96
C ASP A 123 2.47 15.40 27.48
N GLU A 124 3.48 16.24 27.22
CA GLU A 124 3.81 16.74 25.87
C GLU A 124 4.85 15.87 25.16
N SER A 125 5.21 14.70 25.70
CA SER A 125 6.22 13.80 25.12
C SER A 125 5.95 13.40 23.67
N SER A 126 4.68 13.31 23.28
CA SER A 126 4.31 12.99 21.90
C SER A 126 4.72 14.09 20.90
N MET A 127 4.77 15.35 21.35
CA MET A 127 5.14 16.51 20.53
C MET A 127 6.62 16.89 20.67
N THR A 128 7.14 16.90 21.91
CA THR A 128 8.47 17.44 22.22
C THR A 128 9.54 16.37 22.37
N GLY A 129 9.15 15.10 22.51
CA GLY A 129 10.04 13.99 22.85
C GLY A 129 10.49 13.98 24.33
N GLU A 130 10.17 15.01 25.11
CA GLU A 130 10.52 15.08 26.52
C GLU A 130 9.35 14.61 27.39
N SER A 131 9.58 13.63 28.28
CA SER A 131 8.57 13.11 29.24
C SER A 131 8.26 14.07 30.39
N LYS A 132 8.31 15.37 30.16
CA LYS A 132 8.03 16.38 31.17
C LYS A 132 6.55 16.77 31.11
N THR A 133 5.85 16.55 32.22
CA THR A 133 4.49 17.06 32.39
C THR A 133 4.51 18.57 32.58
N VAL A 134 3.68 19.26 31.79
CA VAL A 134 3.50 20.70 31.84
C VAL A 134 2.15 21.01 32.47
N HIS A 135 2.17 21.78 33.56
CA HIS A 135 0.93 22.27 34.17
C HIS A 135 0.32 23.39 33.32
N LYS A 136 -0.96 23.23 33.02
CA LYS A 136 -1.73 24.16 32.21
C LYS A 136 -2.63 24.98 33.11
N ASP A 137 -2.33 26.27 33.16
CA ASP A 137 -3.08 27.29 33.87
C ASP A 137 -3.58 28.36 32.90
N GLN A 138 -4.37 29.32 33.39
CA GLN A 138 -4.82 30.49 32.60
C GLN A 138 -3.68 31.33 32.00
N LYS A 139 -2.44 31.22 32.52
CA LYS A 139 -1.25 31.88 31.96
C LYS A 139 -0.67 31.16 30.74
N ALA A 140 -0.87 29.85 30.64
CA ALA A 140 -0.40 29.02 29.54
C ALA A 140 -1.50 28.02 29.14
N PRO A 141 -2.65 28.50 28.62
CA PRO A 141 -3.84 27.70 28.47
C PRO A 141 -3.84 26.83 27.20
N PHE A 142 -2.74 26.78 26.45
CA PHE A 142 -2.68 26.09 25.16
C PHE A 142 -2.55 24.57 25.34
N LEU A 143 -3.43 23.85 24.66
CA LEU A 143 -3.51 22.39 24.64
C LEU A 143 -3.27 21.94 23.20
N MET A 144 -2.31 21.04 23.02
CA MET A 144 -1.92 20.52 21.71
C MET A 144 -2.54 19.15 21.48
N SER A 145 -3.06 18.95 20.27
CA SER A 145 -3.58 17.68 19.77
C SER A 145 -2.52 16.59 19.88
N GLY A 146 -2.93 15.38 20.27
CA GLY A 146 -2.03 14.23 20.40
C GLY A 146 -1.35 14.08 21.76
N CYS A 147 -1.23 15.16 22.54
CA CYS A 147 -0.75 15.11 23.92
C CYS A 147 -1.72 14.34 24.83
N LYS A 148 -1.22 13.85 25.98
CA LYS A 148 -2.02 13.04 26.91
C LYS A 148 -2.19 13.76 28.24
N VAL A 149 -3.38 13.67 28.84
CA VAL A 149 -3.63 14.20 30.17
C VAL A 149 -2.97 13.29 31.20
N ALA A 150 -1.97 13.81 31.90
CA ALA A 150 -1.22 13.09 32.90
C ALA A 150 -1.87 13.15 34.28
N ASP A 151 -2.42 14.31 34.64
CA ASP A 151 -3.08 14.54 35.92
C ASP A 151 -4.13 15.66 35.83
N GLY A 152 -5.07 15.67 36.78
CA GLY A 152 -6.15 16.64 36.87
C GLY A 152 -7.28 16.46 35.85
N TYR A 153 -8.13 17.47 35.76
CA TYR A 153 -9.24 17.51 34.81
C TYR A 153 -9.47 18.94 34.31
N GLY A 154 -10.05 19.06 33.12
CA GLY A 154 -10.32 20.36 32.52
C GLY A 154 -11.37 20.31 31.42
N SER A 155 -11.79 21.48 30.97
CA SER A 155 -12.65 21.70 29.82
C SER A 155 -11.87 22.56 28.83
N MET A 156 -11.66 22.01 27.65
CA MET A 156 -10.95 22.64 26.55
C MET A 156 -11.94 23.21 25.53
N LEU A 157 -11.69 24.42 25.03
CA LEU A 157 -12.33 24.94 23.82
C LEU A 157 -11.48 24.58 22.61
N VAL A 158 -12.08 23.91 21.64
CA VAL A 158 -11.39 23.54 20.39
C VAL A 158 -11.16 24.79 19.53
N THR A 159 -9.89 25.05 19.17
CA THR A 159 -9.48 26.17 18.30
C THR A 159 -9.09 25.74 16.90
N GLY A 160 -8.59 24.50 16.73
CA GLY A 160 -8.19 23.96 15.43
C GLY A 160 -8.45 22.45 15.36
N VAL A 161 -8.86 21.95 14.20
CA VAL A 161 -9.14 20.51 13.96
C VAL A 161 -8.47 20.04 12.67
N GLY A 162 -8.22 18.74 12.57
CA GLY A 162 -7.66 18.12 11.36
C GLY A 162 -6.28 18.67 11.02
N ILE A 163 -6.06 19.02 9.75
CA ILE A 163 -4.75 19.50 9.24
C ILE A 163 -4.35 20.87 9.80
N ASN A 164 -5.28 21.59 10.43
CA ASN A 164 -5.02 22.91 11.00
C ASN A 164 -4.44 22.83 12.43
N THR A 165 -4.28 21.63 13.00
CA THR A 165 -3.59 21.44 14.28
C THR A 165 -2.09 21.22 14.08
N GLU A 166 -1.28 21.52 15.08
CA GLU A 166 0.17 21.26 15.05
C GLU A 166 0.47 19.77 14.78
N TRP A 167 -0.26 18.87 15.44
CA TRP A 167 -0.16 17.44 15.18
C TRP A 167 -0.65 17.04 13.79
N GLY A 168 -1.70 17.71 13.29
CA GLY A 168 -2.24 17.50 11.96
C GLY A 168 -1.27 17.92 10.87
N GLN A 169 -0.57 19.04 11.02
CA GLN A 169 0.48 19.48 10.11
C GLN A 169 1.70 18.57 10.18
N LEU A 170 2.15 18.21 11.39
CA LEU A 170 3.24 17.25 11.57
C LEU A 170 2.90 15.91 10.92
N MET A 171 1.70 15.40 11.17
CA MET A 171 1.25 14.14 10.60
C MET A 171 1.02 14.26 9.10
N ALA A 172 0.58 15.40 8.55
CA ALA A 172 0.44 15.61 7.11
C ALA A 172 1.79 15.62 6.39
N ASN A 173 2.79 16.30 6.95
CA ASN A 173 4.16 16.31 6.43
C ASN A 173 4.81 14.93 6.53
N LEU A 174 4.52 14.19 7.60
CA LEU A 174 4.92 12.79 7.67
C LEU A 174 4.13 11.99 6.63
N SER A 175 2.80 12.06 6.62
CA SER A 175 1.87 11.30 5.79
C SER A 175 1.76 11.75 4.34
N GLU A 176 2.69 12.56 3.84
CA GLU A 176 3.07 12.49 2.43
C GLU A 176 3.58 11.06 2.19
N ASP A 177 2.62 10.15 2.04
CA ASP A 177 2.80 8.83 1.51
C ASP A 177 3.09 9.05 0.03
N ASN A 178 4.35 9.34 -0.27
CA ASN A 178 4.83 9.59 -1.64
C ASN A 178 4.69 8.37 -2.57
N GLY A 179 3.92 7.35 -2.17
CA GLY A 179 3.82 6.08 -2.89
C GLY A 179 5.19 5.47 -3.11
N GLU A 180 6.16 5.77 -2.23
CA GLU A 180 7.53 5.36 -2.41
C GLU A 180 7.58 3.84 -2.39
N GLU A 181 7.94 3.28 -3.55
CA GLU A 181 8.15 1.86 -3.71
C GLU A 181 9.19 1.37 -2.69
N THR A 182 8.97 0.17 -2.16
CA THR A 182 9.91 -0.40 -1.18
C THR A 182 11.28 -0.68 -1.83
N PRO A 183 12.39 -0.66 -1.09
CA PRO A 183 13.71 -0.87 -1.69
C PRO A 183 13.82 -2.22 -2.43
N LEU A 184 13.16 -3.27 -1.96
CA LEU A 184 13.03 -4.56 -2.65
C LEU A 184 12.19 -4.42 -3.91
N GLN A 185 11.07 -3.68 -3.87
CA GLN A 185 10.24 -3.43 -5.05
C GLN A 185 11.04 -2.72 -6.15
N VAL A 186 11.84 -1.70 -5.81
CA VAL A 186 12.70 -1.01 -6.78
C VAL A 186 13.73 -1.97 -7.41
N ARG A 187 14.39 -2.81 -6.59
CA ARG A 187 15.35 -3.80 -7.08
C ARG A 187 14.71 -4.89 -7.93
N LEU A 188 13.56 -5.39 -7.50
CA LEU A 188 12.80 -6.40 -8.23
C LEU A 188 12.24 -5.85 -9.54
N ASN A 189 11.83 -4.59 -9.57
CA ASN A 189 11.43 -3.90 -10.80
C ASN A 189 12.64 -3.77 -11.75
N GLY A 190 13.83 -3.48 -11.23
CA GLY A 190 15.09 -3.54 -11.99
C GLY A 190 15.39 -4.93 -12.59
N VAL A 191 15.16 -6.00 -11.83
CA VAL A 191 15.31 -7.38 -12.33
C VAL A 191 14.22 -7.72 -13.35
N ALA A 192 12.97 -7.35 -13.10
CA ALA A 192 11.84 -7.59 -13.99
C ALA A 192 12.02 -6.87 -15.33
N THR A 193 12.49 -5.62 -15.33
CA THR A 193 12.81 -4.86 -16.54
C THR A 193 13.99 -5.47 -17.31
N PHE A 194 15.02 -5.95 -16.61
CA PHE A 194 16.13 -6.67 -17.25
C PHE A 194 15.66 -7.97 -17.93
N ILE A 195 14.87 -8.79 -17.24
CA ILE A 195 14.29 -10.02 -17.81
C ILE A 195 13.36 -9.67 -18.98
N GLY A 196 12.55 -8.62 -18.86
CA GLY A 196 11.67 -8.14 -19.92
C GLY A 196 12.45 -7.69 -21.17
N MET A 197 13.58 -6.99 -21.00
CA MET A 197 14.44 -6.58 -22.10
C MET A 197 15.09 -7.77 -22.81
N VAL A 198 15.59 -8.76 -22.04
CA VAL A 198 16.11 -10.01 -22.60
C VAL A 198 15.01 -10.76 -23.34
N GLY A 199 13.83 -10.92 -22.74
CA GLY A 199 12.66 -11.54 -23.35
C GLY A 199 12.25 -10.87 -24.66
N LEU A 200 12.21 -9.53 -24.68
CA LEU A 200 11.87 -8.75 -25.87
C LEU A 200 12.92 -8.90 -26.98
N SER A 201 14.21 -8.92 -26.64
CA SER A 201 15.28 -9.16 -27.61
C SER A 201 15.20 -10.55 -28.23
N VAL A 202 14.97 -11.59 -27.42
CA VAL A 202 14.80 -12.98 -27.90
C VAL A 202 13.55 -13.09 -28.76
N ALA A 203 12.42 -12.50 -28.34
CA ALA A 203 11.19 -12.48 -29.11
C ALA A 203 11.38 -11.80 -30.48
N GLY A 204 12.11 -10.68 -30.52
CA GLY A 204 12.46 -9.97 -31.76
C GLY A 204 13.34 -10.79 -32.70
N VAL A 205 14.36 -11.48 -32.17
CA VAL A 205 15.21 -12.39 -32.94
C VAL A 205 14.41 -13.56 -33.50
N VAL A 206 13.58 -14.20 -32.67
CA VAL A 206 12.73 -15.32 -33.10
C VAL A 206 11.74 -14.87 -34.17
N LEU A 207 11.08 -13.72 -33.99
CA LEU A 207 10.20 -13.12 -34.99
C LEU A 207 10.95 -12.89 -36.30
N GLY A 208 12.13 -12.27 -36.26
CA GLY A 208 12.95 -12.01 -37.44
C GLY A 208 13.36 -13.29 -38.17
N VAL A 209 13.84 -14.30 -37.44
CA VAL A 209 14.24 -15.60 -38.03
C VAL A 209 13.05 -16.33 -38.63
N LEU A 210 11.91 -16.37 -37.94
CA LEU A 210 10.70 -17.01 -38.45
C LEU A 210 10.11 -16.25 -39.64
N ALA A 211 10.12 -14.92 -39.62
CA ALA A 211 9.68 -14.09 -40.74
C ALA A 211 10.58 -14.31 -41.97
N ILE A 212 11.90 -14.27 -41.82
CA ILE A 212 12.84 -14.55 -42.92
C ILE A 212 12.60 -15.97 -43.45
N ARG A 213 12.55 -16.99 -42.59
CA ARG A 213 12.27 -18.38 -43.02
C ARG A 213 10.91 -18.54 -43.69
N TYR A 214 9.91 -17.76 -43.27
CA TYR A 214 8.58 -17.73 -43.88
C TYR A 214 8.65 -17.12 -45.29
N PHE A 215 9.22 -15.93 -45.44
CA PHE A 215 9.34 -15.26 -46.74
C PHE A 215 10.31 -15.94 -47.72
N THR A 216 11.37 -16.59 -47.23
CA THR A 216 12.31 -17.38 -48.07
C THR A 216 11.74 -18.76 -48.44
N GLY A 217 10.57 -19.16 -47.92
CA GLY A 217 9.90 -20.41 -48.31
C GLY A 217 10.55 -21.70 -47.77
N HIS A 218 11.42 -21.60 -46.77
CA HIS A 218 12.04 -22.77 -46.12
C HIS A 218 11.18 -23.36 -44.99
N THR A 219 10.04 -22.74 -44.67
CA THR A 219 9.05 -23.26 -43.72
C THR A 219 8.19 -24.33 -44.39
N LYS A 220 8.27 -25.56 -43.86
CA LYS A 220 7.49 -26.71 -44.33
C LYS A 220 6.35 -27.00 -43.36
N ASN A 221 5.16 -27.25 -43.88
CA ASN A 221 4.04 -27.80 -43.13
C ASN A 221 4.31 -29.25 -42.69
N PRO A 222 3.54 -29.79 -41.74
CA PRO A 222 3.58 -31.22 -41.37
C PRO A 222 3.45 -32.16 -42.57
N ASP A 223 2.74 -31.71 -43.63
CA ASP A 223 2.56 -32.42 -44.89
C ASP A 223 3.73 -32.26 -45.89
N GLY A 224 4.82 -31.60 -45.50
CA GLY A 224 6.03 -31.42 -46.33
C GLY A 224 5.96 -30.32 -47.39
N THR A 225 4.82 -29.63 -47.53
CA THR A 225 4.62 -28.51 -48.47
C THR A 225 5.18 -27.19 -47.92
N VAL A 226 5.70 -26.32 -48.80
CA VAL A 226 6.20 -24.99 -48.41
C VAL A 226 5.03 -24.05 -48.06
N GLN A 227 5.09 -23.42 -46.88
CA GLN A 227 4.01 -22.56 -46.36
C GLN A 227 3.80 -21.27 -47.15
N PHE A 228 4.85 -20.78 -47.82
CA PHE A 228 4.81 -19.57 -48.60
C PHE A 228 5.59 -19.76 -49.90
N ARG A 229 4.93 -19.45 -51.03
CA ARG A 229 5.55 -19.48 -52.35
C ARG A 229 5.25 -18.16 -53.06
N ALA A 230 6.29 -17.35 -53.26
CA ALA A 230 6.16 -16.05 -53.92
C ALA A 230 5.38 -16.19 -55.24
N GLY A 231 4.23 -15.52 -55.34
CA GLY A 231 3.37 -15.49 -56.53
C GLY A 231 2.20 -16.48 -56.59
N THR A 232 2.05 -17.45 -55.68
CA THR A 232 0.93 -18.44 -55.72
C THR A 232 0.11 -18.54 -54.43
N THR A 233 0.65 -18.12 -53.29
CA THR A 233 -0.10 -18.04 -52.02
C THR A 233 -1.05 -16.83 -52.02
N GLY A 234 -2.33 -17.05 -51.70
CA GLY A 234 -3.31 -15.98 -51.55
C GLY A 234 -2.93 -15.03 -50.40
N LEU A 235 -3.18 -13.72 -50.59
CA LEU A 235 -2.86 -12.66 -49.62
C LEU A 235 -3.40 -12.98 -48.20
N LYS A 236 -4.55 -13.66 -48.12
CA LYS A 236 -5.18 -14.10 -46.87
C LYS A 236 -4.38 -15.19 -46.13
N GLN A 237 -3.83 -16.18 -46.83
CA GLN A 237 -3.01 -17.24 -46.23
C GLN A 237 -1.63 -16.73 -45.80
N GLY A 238 -1.04 -15.81 -46.56
CA GLY A 238 0.20 -15.12 -46.19
C GLY A 238 0.06 -14.31 -44.90
N PHE A 239 -1.05 -13.57 -44.78
CA PHE A 239 -1.34 -12.77 -43.60
C PHE A 239 -1.62 -13.62 -42.35
N MET A 240 -2.30 -14.75 -42.51
CA MET A 240 -2.55 -15.71 -41.43
C MET A 240 -1.25 -16.33 -40.88
N GLY A 241 -0.33 -16.73 -41.76
CA GLY A 241 0.99 -17.22 -41.32
C GLY A 241 1.80 -16.15 -40.59
N ALA A 242 1.77 -14.91 -41.07
CA ALA A 242 2.43 -13.79 -40.40
C ALA A 242 1.87 -13.51 -39.00
N ILE A 243 0.56 -13.64 -38.82
CA ILE A 243 -0.09 -13.45 -37.52
C ILE A 243 0.24 -14.59 -36.57
N ARG A 244 0.30 -15.84 -37.05
CA ARG A 244 0.75 -16.96 -36.22
C ARG A 244 2.18 -16.74 -35.71
N ILE A 245 3.07 -16.23 -36.55
CA ILE A 245 4.45 -15.86 -36.16
C ILE A 245 4.44 -14.72 -35.14
N LEU A 246 3.57 -13.71 -35.33
CA LEU A 246 3.39 -12.61 -34.40
C LEU A 246 2.87 -13.09 -33.04
N THR A 247 1.87 -13.98 -33.02
CA THR A 247 1.32 -14.57 -31.79
C THR A 247 2.38 -15.34 -31.03
N ILE A 248 3.24 -16.12 -31.71
CA ILE A 248 4.38 -16.79 -31.07
C ILE A 248 5.32 -15.76 -30.41
N ALA A 249 5.67 -14.68 -31.10
CA ALA A 249 6.51 -13.64 -30.52
C ALA A 249 5.86 -12.96 -29.30
N VAL A 250 4.56 -12.67 -29.35
CA VAL A 250 3.80 -12.10 -28.23
C VAL A 250 3.75 -13.08 -27.04
N THR A 251 3.54 -14.38 -27.29
CA THR A 251 3.55 -15.38 -26.20
C THR A 251 4.89 -15.46 -25.48
N ILE A 252 6.02 -15.30 -26.19
CA ILE A 252 7.35 -15.26 -25.58
C ILE A 252 7.48 -14.04 -24.65
N VAL A 253 7.00 -12.88 -25.08
CA VAL A 253 7.03 -11.65 -24.26
C VAL A 253 6.20 -11.81 -22.99
N VAL A 254 4.97 -12.35 -23.10
CA VAL A 254 4.07 -12.57 -21.97
C VAL A 254 4.67 -13.54 -20.95
N VAL A 255 5.28 -14.64 -21.42
CA VAL A 255 5.95 -15.61 -20.54
C VAL A 255 7.21 -15.01 -19.88
N ALA A 256 7.87 -14.06 -20.54
CA ALA A 256 9.09 -13.44 -20.04
C ALA A 256 8.83 -12.33 -19.00
N VAL A 257 7.69 -11.64 -19.04
CA VAL A 257 7.37 -10.57 -18.07
C VAL A 257 6.78 -11.19 -16.80
N PRO A 258 7.46 -11.10 -15.64
CA PRO A 258 6.99 -11.71 -14.41
C PRO A 258 5.97 -10.80 -13.71
N GLU A 259 4.74 -10.74 -14.23
CA GLU A 259 3.63 -9.92 -13.70
C GLU A 259 3.26 -10.27 -12.25
N GLY A 260 3.51 -11.51 -11.82
CA GLY A 260 3.26 -11.95 -10.45
C GLY A 260 4.29 -11.46 -9.42
N LEU A 261 5.43 -10.90 -9.85
CA LEU A 261 6.53 -10.54 -8.96
C LEU A 261 6.15 -9.39 -8.00
N PRO A 262 5.59 -8.25 -8.46
CA PRO A 262 5.17 -7.17 -7.56
C PRO A 262 4.03 -7.59 -6.61
N LEU A 263 3.13 -8.44 -7.12
CA LEU A 263 1.99 -8.95 -6.34
C LEU A 263 2.44 -9.91 -5.23
N ALA A 264 3.41 -10.77 -5.48
CA ALA A 264 3.96 -11.67 -4.47
C ALA A 264 4.60 -10.90 -3.31
N VAL A 265 5.31 -9.80 -3.61
CA VAL A 265 5.97 -8.95 -2.61
C VAL A 265 4.96 -8.24 -1.73
N THR A 266 3.96 -7.58 -2.33
CA THR A 266 2.91 -6.87 -1.59
C THR A 266 2.10 -7.81 -0.70
N LEU A 267 1.78 -9.01 -1.18
CA LEU A 267 1.07 -10.03 -0.38
C LEU A 267 1.92 -10.52 0.81
N THR A 268 3.21 -10.78 0.58
CA THR A 268 4.13 -11.23 1.63
C THR A 268 4.31 -10.15 2.70
N LEU A 269 4.47 -8.88 2.29
CA LEU A 269 4.54 -7.74 3.21
C LEU A 269 3.23 -7.56 3.99
N ALA A 270 2.07 -7.66 3.34
CA ALA A 270 0.78 -7.58 4.01
C ALA A 270 0.60 -8.67 5.07
N TYR A 271 1.00 -9.90 4.77
CA TYR A 271 1.02 -11.00 5.74
C TYR A 271 1.98 -10.73 6.91
N SER A 272 3.20 -10.27 6.61
CA SER A 272 4.20 -9.91 7.62
C SER A 272 3.69 -8.83 8.58
N MET A 273 3.07 -7.77 8.05
CA MET A 273 2.47 -6.72 8.87
C MET A 273 1.37 -7.26 9.79
N ARG A 274 0.51 -8.15 9.28
CA ARG A 274 -0.54 -8.78 10.11
C ARG A 274 0.06 -9.56 11.27
N LYS A 275 1.16 -10.27 11.04
CA LYS A 275 1.90 -10.98 12.09
C LYS A 275 2.55 -10.01 13.09
N MET A 276 3.23 -8.97 12.63
CA MET A 276 3.85 -7.95 13.50
C MET A 276 2.85 -7.23 14.40
N MET A 277 1.63 -6.98 13.90
CA MET A 277 0.56 -6.41 14.74
C MET A 277 0.16 -7.32 15.90
N LEU A 278 0.17 -8.64 15.72
CA LEU A 278 -0.08 -9.60 16.81
C LEU A 278 1.03 -9.53 17.88
N ASP A 279 2.25 -9.22 17.46
CA ASP A 279 3.40 -9.01 18.34
C ASP A 279 3.47 -7.58 18.92
N LYS A 280 2.35 -6.84 18.88
CA LYS A 280 2.20 -5.44 19.35
C LYS A 280 3.07 -4.42 18.61
N ALA A 281 3.61 -4.75 17.44
CA ALA A 281 4.34 -3.84 16.57
C ALA A 281 3.41 -3.30 15.45
N LEU A 282 2.89 -2.09 15.64
CA LEU A 282 2.00 -1.44 14.67
C LEU A 282 2.80 -0.81 13.53
N VAL A 283 2.90 -1.51 12.39
CA VAL A 283 3.50 -0.98 11.17
C VAL A 283 2.50 -0.07 10.45
N ARG A 284 2.85 1.22 10.28
CA ARG A 284 2.00 2.21 9.58
C ARG A 284 2.27 2.28 8.07
N ARG A 285 3.47 1.90 7.63
CA ARG A 285 3.88 1.89 6.21
C ARG A 285 4.49 0.55 5.81
N LEU A 286 4.06 0.04 4.67
CA LEU A 286 4.60 -1.21 4.09
C LEU A 286 6.11 -1.13 3.85
N SER A 287 6.60 -0.01 3.31
CA SER A 287 8.02 0.23 3.05
C SER A 287 8.88 0.18 4.31
N SER A 288 8.36 0.66 5.45
CA SER A 288 9.09 0.63 6.72
C SER A 288 9.36 -0.78 7.23
N CYS A 289 8.47 -1.74 6.96
CA CYS A 289 8.66 -3.13 7.36
C CYS A 289 9.92 -3.73 6.72
N GLU A 290 10.17 -3.39 5.46
CA GLU A 290 11.32 -3.88 4.72
C GLU A 290 12.61 -3.14 5.11
N THR A 291 12.55 -1.80 5.15
CA THR A 291 13.70 -0.94 5.50
C THR A 291 14.23 -1.26 6.90
N MET A 292 13.34 -1.59 7.86
CA MET A 292 13.74 -1.99 9.21
C MET A 292 14.62 -3.25 9.22
N GLY A 293 14.44 -4.17 8.26
CA GLY A 293 15.29 -5.35 8.12
C GLY A 293 16.75 -5.02 7.76
N SER A 294 17.01 -3.82 7.24
CA SER A 294 18.35 -3.32 6.90
C SER A 294 18.87 -2.29 7.90
N ALA A 295 18.21 -2.09 9.04
CA ALA A 295 18.63 -1.12 10.05
C ALA A 295 20.00 -1.51 10.64
N THR A 296 20.98 -0.61 10.50
CA THR A 296 22.34 -0.77 11.07
C THR A 296 22.51 -0.01 12.38
N THR A 297 21.64 0.96 12.67
CA THR A 297 21.69 1.80 13.87
C THR A 297 20.29 2.03 14.36
N ILE A 298 20.06 1.80 15.66
CA ILE A 298 18.80 2.08 16.34
C ILE A 298 19.06 3.23 17.30
N CYS A 299 18.57 4.41 16.95
CA CYS A 299 18.52 5.54 17.86
C CYS A 299 17.25 5.39 18.70
N SER A 300 17.41 5.21 20.00
CA SER A 300 16.30 5.06 20.93
C SER A 300 16.35 6.17 21.97
N ASP A 301 15.19 6.73 22.29
CA ASP A 301 15.06 7.59 23.46
C ASP A 301 15.23 6.76 24.73
N LYS A 302 15.73 7.39 25.79
CA LYS A 302 15.92 6.70 27.08
C LYS A 302 14.59 6.56 27.82
N THR A 303 13.96 7.70 28.10
CA THR A 303 12.81 7.78 28.98
C THR A 303 11.58 7.21 28.30
N GLY A 304 10.92 6.22 28.92
CA GLY A 304 9.70 5.62 28.38
C GLY A 304 9.89 4.61 27.23
N THR A 305 11.10 4.51 26.65
CA THR A 305 11.44 3.47 25.68
C THR A 305 12.40 2.44 26.27
N LEU A 306 13.56 2.88 26.77
CA LEU A 306 14.52 1.99 27.46
C LEU A 306 14.20 1.85 28.96
N THR A 307 13.60 2.87 29.56
CA THR A 307 13.18 2.82 30.98
C THR A 307 11.70 2.48 31.09
N LEU A 308 11.33 1.81 32.18
CA LEU A 308 9.92 1.50 32.51
C LEU A 308 9.06 2.75 32.80
N ASN A 309 9.67 3.94 32.79
CA ASN A 309 9.07 5.21 33.22
C ASN A 309 8.37 5.13 34.59
N LYS A 310 8.88 4.28 35.48
CA LYS A 310 8.45 4.13 36.86
C LYS A 310 9.60 4.58 37.76
N MET A 311 9.50 5.80 38.27
CA MET A 311 10.51 6.35 39.18
C MET A 311 10.34 5.72 40.56
N THR A 312 11.41 5.12 41.06
CA THR A 312 11.52 4.63 42.44
C THR A 312 12.70 5.31 43.13
N VAL A 313 12.59 5.55 44.43
CA VAL A 313 13.69 6.09 45.23
C VAL A 313 14.57 4.92 45.64
N VAL A 314 15.81 4.88 45.14
CA VAL A 314 16.77 3.79 45.42
C VAL A 314 17.66 4.11 46.61
N GLU A 315 17.90 5.39 46.90
CA GLU A 315 18.78 5.81 47.98
C GLU A 315 18.30 7.16 48.51
N ALA A 316 18.23 7.29 49.84
CA ALA A 316 17.97 8.55 50.51
C ALA A 316 19.08 8.82 51.54
N HIS A 317 19.64 10.02 51.55
CA HIS A 317 20.60 10.44 52.57
C HIS A 317 19.95 11.42 53.53
N PHE A 318 20.01 11.13 54.81
CA PHE A 318 19.49 12.02 55.85
C PHE A 318 20.57 12.26 56.91
N ILE A 319 21.01 13.51 57.07
CA ILE A 319 22.01 13.92 58.08
C ILE A 319 23.28 13.04 58.04
N GLY A 320 23.78 12.76 56.84
CA GLY A 320 25.01 11.97 56.64
C GLY A 320 24.86 10.46 56.81
N THR A 321 23.69 9.94 57.16
CA THR A 321 23.40 8.50 57.08
C THR A 321 22.69 8.15 55.78
N ARG A 322 23.13 7.07 55.14
CA ARG A 322 22.44 6.43 54.01
C ARG A 322 21.27 5.63 54.58
N LEU A 323 20.06 5.94 54.17
CA LEU A 323 18.86 5.17 54.42
C LEU A 323 18.70 4.23 53.22
N ASP A 324 18.98 2.95 53.44
CA ASP A 324 18.69 1.94 52.43
C ASP A 324 17.15 1.77 52.32
N PRO A 325 16.61 1.59 51.11
CA PRO A 325 15.19 1.39 50.91
C PRO A 325 14.74 0.12 51.66
N CYS A 326 13.55 0.15 52.26
CA CYS A 326 12.95 -1.07 52.82
C CYS A 326 12.70 -2.05 51.68
N ASP A 327 13.29 -3.25 51.76
CA ASP A 327 12.99 -4.37 50.88
C ASP A 327 11.53 -4.82 51.11
N ASP A 328 10.63 -4.45 50.20
CA ASP A 328 9.30 -5.05 50.02
C ASP A 328 9.29 -5.91 48.74
#